data_AF-A0A377J7X4-F1
#
_entry.id   AF-A0A377J7X4-F1
#
_cell.length_a   1.000
_cell.length_b   1.000
_cell.length_c   1.000
_cell.angle_alpha   90.00
_cell.angle_beta   90.00
_cell.angle_gamma   90.00
#
_symmetry.space_group_name_H-M   'P 1'
#
loop_
_entity.id
_entity.type
_entity.pdbx_description
1 polymer ?
#
loop_
_entity_poly.entity_id
_entity_poly.type
_entity_poly.pdbx_seq_one_letter_code
_entity_poly.pdbx_strand_id
1 'polypeptide(L)'
;MFKSTHIYYRVKKGQVHATHVESGKVVYKSCSALAHPRTLMGDFFDVEKCFKDISAELLPRTLFSLSPIAIVQLLETSEGGYTNVEIRAFREAALGAGARRVFFPASESALSSAEIVGHRFEELPNA
;
A
#
# COMPACT_ATOMS: atom_id res chain seq x y z
N MET A 1 19.86 -15.76 -6.13
CA MET A 1 19.61 -14.37 -5.68
C MET A 1 18.11 -14.16 -5.73
N PHE A 2 17.44 -13.99 -4.59
CA PHE A 2 15.99 -13.77 -4.59
C PHE A 2 15.70 -12.35 -5.10
N LYS A 3 14.82 -12.24 -6.09
CA LYS A 3 14.42 -10.94 -6.65
C LYS A 3 13.41 -10.28 -5.70
N SER A 4 13.64 -9.02 -5.33
CA SER A 4 12.64 -8.23 -4.61
C SER A 4 11.38 -8.10 -5.48
N THR A 5 10.21 -8.16 -4.82
CA THR A 5 8.90 -7.90 -5.42
C THR A 5 8.26 -6.72 -4.71
N HIS A 6 7.62 -5.83 -5.46
CA HIS A 6 6.99 -4.63 -4.93
C HIS A 6 5.49 -4.64 -5.25
N ILE A 7 4.69 -4.34 -4.23
CA ILE A 7 3.28 -4.01 -4.41
C ILE A 7 3.13 -2.52 -4.15
N TYR A 8 2.58 -1.81 -5.13
CA TYR A 8 2.28 -0.40 -5.02
C TYR A 8 0.78 -0.20 -4.81
N TYR A 9 0.42 0.15 -3.58
CA TYR A 9 -0.93 0.49 -3.16
C TYR A 9 -1.17 1.98 -3.32
N ARG A 10 -2.14 2.34 -4.15
CA ARG A 10 -2.70 3.68 -4.23
C ARG A 10 -4.05 3.67 -3.54
N VAL A 11 -4.09 4.20 -2.32
CA VAL A 11 -5.24 4.17 -1.43
C VAL A 11 -6.04 5.46 -1.60
N LYS A 12 -7.34 5.32 -1.83
CA LYS A 12 -8.31 6.42 -1.94
C LYS A 12 -9.56 6.05 -1.14
N LYS A 13 -10.52 6.97 -1.00
CA LYS A 13 -11.76 6.70 -0.30
C LYS A 13 -12.50 5.53 -0.91
N GLY A 14 -12.76 4.53 -0.08
CA GLY A 14 -13.54 3.35 -0.46
C GLY A 14 -12.87 2.40 -1.46
N GLN A 15 -11.62 2.63 -1.88
CA GLN A 15 -10.99 1.83 -2.94
C GLN A 15 -9.46 1.83 -2.89
N VAL A 16 -8.88 0.76 -3.43
CA VAL A 16 -7.45 0.57 -3.58
C VAL A 16 -7.14 0.21 -5.02
N HIS A 17 -6.20 0.94 -5.62
CA HIS A 17 -5.60 0.60 -6.89
C HIS A 17 -4.20 0.07 -6.63
N ALA A 18 -4.01 -1.23 -6.80
CA ALA A 18 -2.75 -1.89 -6.48
C ALA A 18 -2.06 -2.42 -7.75
N THR A 19 -0.74 -2.25 -7.81
CA THR A 19 0.09 -2.70 -8.93
C THR A 19 1.21 -3.60 -8.43
N HIS A 20 1.35 -4.79 -9.00
CA HIS A 20 2.58 -5.57 -8.89
C HIS A 20 3.59 -4.99 -9.87
N VAL A 21 4.62 -4.33 -9.33
CA VAL A 21 5.50 -3.44 -10.11
C VAL A 21 6.31 -4.23 -11.14
N GLU A 22 6.75 -5.44 -10.80
CA GLU A 22 7.62 -6.25 -11.67
C GLU A 22 6.90 -6.84 -12.87
N SER A 23 5.61 -7.19 -12.76
CA SER A 23 4.84 -7.75 -13.88
C SER A 23 3.89 -6.75 -14.52
N GLY A 24 3.72 -5.56 -13.93
CA GLY A 24 2.70 -4.59 -14.33
C GLY A 24 1.25 -5.06 -14.10
N LYS A 25 1.03 -6.16 -13.36
CA LYS A 25 -0.33 -6.63 -13.06
C LYS A 25 -1.01 -5.62 -12.15
N VAL A 26 -2.27 -5.32 -12.44
CA VAL A 26 -3.06 -4.33 -11.71
C VAL A 26 -4.33 -4.98 -11.15
N VAL A 27 -4.70 -4.59 -9.94
CA VAL A 27 -5.96 -4.94 -9.29
C VAL A 27 -6.61 -3.66 -8.77
N TYR A 28 -7.91 -3.53 -9.02
CA TYR A 28 -8.76 -2.50 -8.46
C TYR A 28 -9.72 -3.17 -7.50
N LYS A 29 -9.73 -2.74 -6.23
CA LYS A 29 -10.59 -3.35 -5.22
C LYS A 29 -11.32 -2.29 -4.41
N SER A 30 -12.63 -2.47 -4.28
CA SER A 30 -13.44 -1.69 -3.34
C SER A 30 -13.17 -2.14 -1.91
N CYS A 31 -13.08 -1.18 -1.00
CA CYS A 31 -12.86 -1.38 0.43
C CYS A 31 -13.63 -0.32 1.20
N SER A 32 -14.85 -0.63 1.63
CA SER A 32 -15.72 0.30 2.36
C SER A 32 -15.10 0.80 3.67
N ALA A 33 -14.20 0.03 4.29
CA ALA A 33 -13.45 0.44 5.47
C ALA A 33 -12.51 1.63 5.22
N LEU A 34 -12.22 1.97 3.95
CA LEU A 34 -11.50 3.17 3.57
C LEU A 34 -12.40 4.40 3.37
N ALA A 35 -13.71 4.30 3.61
CA ALA A 35 -14.68 5.34 3.26
C ALA A 35 -15.08 6.26 4.44
N HIS A 36 -14.38 6.17 5.58
CA HIS A 36 -14.73 6.94 6.78
C HIS A 36 -14.53 8.46 6.55
N PRO A 37 -15.41 9.34 7.06
CA PRO A 37 -15.39 10.77 6.74
C PRO A 37 -14.16 11.54 7.23
N ARG A 38 -13.46 11.04 8.26
CA ARG A 38 -12.31 11.73 8.90
C ARG A 38 -10.96 11.04 8.73
N THR A 39 -10.93 9.85 8.15
CA THR A 39 -9.69 9.09 7.95
C THR A 39 -9.91 8.03 6.88
N LEU A 40 -8.87 7.71 6.11
CA LEU A 40 -8.91 6.53 5.25
C LEU A 40 -8.83 5.23 6.05
N MET A 41 -8.50 5.24 7.35
CA MET A 41 -8.47 4.03 8.19
C MET A 41 -9.74 3.94 9.04
N GLY A 42 -10.87 3.62 8.41
CA GLY A 42 -12.17 3.53 9.09
C GLY A 42 -12.31 2.29 9.99
N ASP A 43 -11.85 1.14 9.50
CA ASP A 43 -11.75 -0.10 10.27
C ASP A 43 -10.43 -0.81 9.92
N PHE A 44 -9.59 -1.03 10.93
CA PHE A 44 -8.26 -1.62 10.75
C PHE A 44 -8.31 -3.04 10.18
N PHE A 45 -9.17 -3.90 10.73
CA PHE A 45 -9.19 -5.32 10.37
C PHE A 45 -9.72 -5.53 8.96
N ASP A 46 -10.73 -4.75 8.55
CA ASP A 46 -11.26 -4.80 7.21
C ASP A 46 -10.28 -4.22 6.16
N VAL A 47 -9.49 -3.19 6.52
CA VAL A 47 -8.42 -2.68 5.65
C VAL A 47 -7.29 -3.70 5.51
N GLU A 48 -6.85 -4.32 6.60
CA GLU A 48 -5.85 -5.39 6.57
C GLU A 48 -6.33 -6.56 5.70
N LYS A 49 -7.58 -6.99 5.87
CA LYS A 49 -8.20 -8.04 5.04
C LYS A 49 -8.23 -7.65 3.57
N CYS A 50 -8.57 -6.40 3.26
CA CYS A 50 -8.53 -5.92 1.88
C CYS A 50 -7.13 -6.02 1.28
N PHE A 51 -6.09 -5.62 2.02
CA PHE A 51 -4.71 -5.72 1.56
C PHE A 51 -4.25 -7.17 1.41
N LYS A 52 -4.67 -8.08 2.30
CA LYS A 52 -4.43 -9.53 2.18
C LYS A 52 -5.00 -10.08 0.88
N ASP A 53 -6.26 -9.77 0.58
CA ASP A 53 -6.90 -10.26 -0.62
C ASP A 53 -6.24 -9.70 -1.88
N ILE A 54 -5.89 -8.40 -1.89
CA ILE A 54 -5.16 -7.77 -3.00
C ILE A 54 -3.81 -8.45 -3.22
N SER A 55 -3.07 -8.70 -2.14
CA SER A 55 -1.77 -9.39 -2.21
C SER A 55 -1.92 -10.79 -2.79
N ALA A 56 -2.93 -11.54 -2.34
CA ALA A 56 -3.21 -12.90 -2.82
C ALA A 56 -3.61 -12.94 -4.30
N GLU A 57 -4.26 -11.89 -4.80
CA GLU A 57 -4.64 -11.75 -6.20
C GLU A 57 -3.46 -11.28 -7.08
N LEU A 58 -2.67 -10.31 -6.61
CA LEU A 58 -1.57 -9.72 -7.37
C LEU A 58 -0.35 -10.62 -7.47
N LEU A 59 0.04 -11.26 -6.37
CA LEU A 59 1.29 -12.01 -6.30
C LEU A 59 1.15 -13.39 -6.93
N PRO A 60 2.19 -13.86 -7.65
CA PRO A 60 2.23 -15.24 -8.12
C PRO A 60 2.34 -16.20 -6.93
N ARG A 61 1.63 -17.33 -6.99
CA ARG A 61 1.68 -18.38 -5.96
C ARG A 61 2.96 -19.22 -6.05
N THR A 62 4.11 -18.62 -5.79
CA THR A 62 5.41 -19.30 -5.81
C THR A 62 5.96 -19.50 -4.40
N LEU A 63 6.31 -20.74 -4.06
CA LEU A 63 6.82 -21.15 -2.73
C LEU A 63 8.20 -20.58 -2.38
N PHE A 64 8.90 -19.95 -3.34
CA PHE A 64 10.28 -19.47 -3.19
C PHE A 64 10.44 -17.96 -3.41
N SER A 65 9.35 -17.20 -3.42
CA SER A 65 9.42 -15.73 -3.49
C SER A 65 9.63 -15.11 -2.11
N LEU A 66 10.42 -14.04 -2.05
CA LEU A 66 10.51 -13.22 -0.85
C LEU A 66 9.18 -12.48 -0.65
N SER A 67 8.80 -12.26 0.61
CA SER A 67 7.71 -11.36 0.96
C SER A 67 7.86 -9.99 0.27
N PRO A 68 6.76 -9.41 -0.23
CA PRO A 68 6.80 -8.17 -0.97
C PRO A 68 7.24 -6.98 -0.12
N ILE A 69 7.76 -5.96 -0.80
CA ILE A 69 7.90 -4.61 -0.28
C ILE A 69 6.63 -3.85 -0.67
N ALA A 70 5.93 -3.28 0.31
CA ALA A 70 4.74 -2.48 0.08
C ALA A 70 5.11 -0.99 -0.05
N ILE A 71 4.63 -0.35 -1.12
CA ILE A 71 4.64 1.10 -1.27
C ILE A 71 3.20 1.55 -1.09
N VAL A 72 2.89 2.25 0.00
CA VAL A 72 1.52 2.66 0.35
C VAL A 72 1.41 4.17 0.19
N GLN A 73 0.81 4.58 -0.92
CA GLN A 73 0.54 5.99 -1.20
C GLN A 73 -0.91 6.31 -0.84
N LEU A 74 -1.07 7.27 0.07
CA LEU A 74 -2.36 7.76 0.53
C LEU A 74 -2.73 9.00 -0.30
N LEU A 75 -3.65 8.83 -1.24
CA LEU A 75 -3.93 9.83 -2.29
C LEU A 75 -5.04 10.82 -1.95
N GLU A 76 -5.65 10.69 -0.78
CA GLU A 76 -6.61 11.68 -0.28
C GLU A 76 -6.05 12.37 0.94
N THR A 77 -6.23 13.68 1.00
CA THR A 77 -5.71 14.50 2.08
C THR A 77 -6.73 14.51 3.21
N SER A 78 -6.35 14.00 4.39
CA SER A 78 -7.03 14.39 5.63
C SER A 78 -6.69 15.87 5.90
N GLU A 79 -7.65 16.68 6.38
CA GLU A 79 -7.35 18.04 6.81
C GLU A 79 -6.23 18.02 7.85
N GLY A 80 -5.09 18.68 7.55
CA GLY A 80 -3.89 18.66 8.41
C GLY A 80 -2.91 17.51 8.15
N GLY A 81 -3.13 16.68 7.12
CA GLY A 81 -2.28 15.54 6.78
C GLY A 81 -2.57 14.29 7.62
N TYR A 82 -1.78 13.23 7.40
CA TYR A 82 -1.92 11.99 8.16
C TYR A 82 -1.18 12.06 9.49
N THR A 83 -1.86 11.66 10.55
CA THR A 83 -1.23 11.50 11.86
C THR A 83 -0.28 10.30 11.88
N ASN A 84 0.67 10.30 12.82
CA ASN A 84 1.54 9.15 13.05
C ASN A 84 0.78 7.86 13.41
N VAL A 85 -0.40 7.98 14.06
CA VAL A 85 -1.27 6.85 14.39
C VAL A 85 -1.86 6.23 13.12
N GLU A 86 -2.33 7.07 12.19
CA GLU A 86 -2.88 6.59 10.91
C GLU A 86 -1.80 5.94 10.04
N ILE A 87 -0.63 6.57 9.92
CA ILE A 87 0.50 5.99 9.18
C ILE A 87 0.90 4.64 9.78
N ARG A 88 0.97 4.55 11.12
CA ARG A 88 1.24 3.29 11.81
C ARG A 88 0.16 2.24 11.54
N ALA A 89 -1.12 2.61 11.55
CA ALA A 89 -2.20 1.69 11.26
C ALA A 89 -2.09 1.12 9.82
N PHE A 90 -1.80 1.95 8.82
CA PHE A 90 -1.56 1.45 7.45
C PHE A 90 -0.31 0.58 7.35
N ARG A 91 0.75 0.92 8.09
CA ARG A 91 1.99 0.13 8.14
C ARG A 91 1.70 -1.26 8.67
N GLU A 92 1.01 -1.36 9.81
CA GLU A 92 0.63 -2.64 10.40
C GLU A 92 -0.33 -3.43 9.50
N ALA A 93 -1.29 -2.78 8.83
CA ALA A 93 -2.18 -3.45 7.89
C ALA A 93 -1.43 -4.05 6.69
N ALA A 94 -0.43 -3.33 6.14
CA ALA A 94 0.40 -3.83 5.05
C ALA A 94 1.35 -4.96 5.50
N LEU A 95 1.92 -4.86 6.70
CA LEU A 95 2.73 -5.93 7.29
C LEU A 95 1.89 -7.18 7.57
N GLY A 96 0.71 -7.02 8.15
CA GLY A 96 -0.28 -8.09 8.37
C GLY A 96 -0.74 -8.75 7.08
N ALA A 97 -0.73 -8.01 5.96
CA ALA A 97 -0.98 -8.54 4.62
C ALA A 97 0.20 -9.31 4.00
N GLY A 98 1.32 -9.45 4.72
CA GLY A 98 2.47 -10.25 4.30
C GLY A 98 3.63 -9.45 3.71
N ALA A 99 3.58 -8.11 3.75
CA ALA A 99 4.73 -7.29 3.39
C ALA A 99 5.85 -7.43 4.42
N ARG A 100 7.11 -7.39 3.97
CA ARG A 100 8.29 -7.36 4.87
C ARG A 100 8.79 -5.96 5.19
N ARG A 101 8.45 -4.99 4.35
CA ARG A 101 8.82 -3.57 4.47
C ARG A 101 7.70 -2.74 3.87
N VAL A 102 7.48 -1.56 4.44
CA VAL A 102 6.45 -0.61 4.01
C VAL A 102 7.07 0.77 3.89
N PHE A 103 6.75 1.48 2.82
CA PHE A 103 7.16 2.85 2.54
C PHE A 103 5.94 3.70 2.20
N PHE A 104 6.00 4.99 2.52
CA PHE A 104 4.86 5.91 2.36
C PHE A 104 5.25 7.13 1.53
N PRO A 105 5.11 7.09 0.20
CA PRO A 105 5.40 8.26 -0.63
C PRO A 105 4.54 9.47 -0.27
N ALA A 106 5.17 10.64 -0.20
CA ALA A 106 4.51 11.92 0.05
C ALA A 106 3.89 12.57 -1.21
N SER A 107 4.20 12.05 -2.41
CA SER A 107 3.68 12.62 -3.66
C SER A 107 2.17 12.40 -3.79
N GLU A 108 1.48 13.32 -4.47
CA GLU A 108 0.08 13.14 -4.88
C GLU A 108 -0.04 12.46 -6.27
N SER A 109 1.00 12.58 -7.10
CA SER A 109 1.08 11.92 -8.40
C SER A 109 1.53 10.47 -8.27
N ALA A 110 1.06 9.62 -9.19
CA ALA A 110 1.46 8.23 -9.22
C ALA A 110 2.96 8.11 -9.55
N LEU A 111 3.67 7.28 -8.79
CA LEU A 111 5.09 7.00 -9.00
C LEU A 111 5.28 6.05 -10.19
N SER A 112 6.40 6.23 -10.90
CA SER A 112 6.86 5.28 -11.90
C SER A 112 7.47 4.02 -11.25
N SER A 113 7.48 2.92 -11.99
CA SER A 113 8.14 1.68 -11.53
C SER A 113 9.62 1.89 -11.20
N ALA A 114 10.30 2.79 -11.92
CA ALA A 114 11.71 3.08 -11.70
C ALA A 114 11.95 3.85 -10.39
N GLU A 115 11.06 4.79 -10.03
CA GLU A 115 11.08 5.47 -8.73
C GLU A 115 10.82 4.50 -7.60
N ILE A 116 9.84 3.60 -7.76
CA ILE A 116 9.49 2.59 -6.75
C ILE A 116 10.67 1.65 -6.50
N VAL A 117 11.21 1.01 -7.54
CA VAL A 117 12.31 0.04 -7.42
C VAL A 117 13.59 0.71 -6.92
N GLY A 118 13.82 1.97 -7.30
CA GLY A 118 14.98 2.74 -6.85
C GLY A 118 14.79 3.43 -5.50
N HIS A 119 13.61 3.37 -4.91
CA HIS A 119 13.22 4.13 -3.71
C HIS A 119 13.50 5.64 -3.86
N ARG A 120 13.25 6.19 -5.05
CA ARG A 120 13.48 7.60 -5.41
C ARG A 120 12.20 8.40 -5.24
N PHE A 121 11.77 8.57 -4.01
CA PHE A 121 10.62 9.38 -3.63
C PHE A 121 10.80 9.87 -2.19
N GLU A 122 10.21 11.02 -1.88
CA GLU A 122 10.14 11.51 -0.50
C GLU A 122 9.06 10.75 0.26
N GLU A 123 9.31 10.43 1.53
CA GLU A 123 8.34 9.77 2.39
C GLU A 123 7.56 10.77 3.23
N LEU A 124 6.34 10.40 3.63
CA LEU A 124 5.56 11.15 4.59
C LEU A 124 6.37 11.37 5.89
N PRO A 125 6.22 12.53 6.53
CA PRO A 125 6.90 12.79 7.80
C PRO A 125 6.46 11.78 8.86
N ASN A 126 7.43 11.21 9.59
CA ASN A 126 7.22 10.17 10.61
C ASN A 126 6.75 8.80 10.09
N ALA A 127 6.99 8.49 8.81
CA ALA A 127 6.71 7.19 8.22
C ALA A 127 7.60 6.07 8.74
#